data_AF-V6LLJ1-F1
#
_entry.id   AF-V6LLJ1-F1
#
_cell.length_a   1.000
_cell.length_b   1.000
_cell.length_c   1.000
_cell.angle_alpha   90.00
_cell.angle_beta   90.00
_cell.angle_gamma   90.00
#
_symmetry.space_group_name_H-M   'P 1'
#
loop_
_entity.id
_entity.type
_entity.pdbx_description
1 polymer ?
#
loop_
_entity_poly.entity_id
_entity_poly.type
_entity_poly.pdbx_seq_one_letter_code
_entity_poly.pdbx_strand_id
1 'polypeptide(L)'
;MPLDCAACAAGYTFSGPDCVNCKAGSARVEHCSACDATSAAVCGACEANYTLIGQSCVPKDLCKTSEENCQTCDSSNPSKCSTCSADFVLVHQGCISKDACKTTDTSCKTCSGDNPVECGQCLDNFVVIASICTDVSNNCKEFESSSKQCTQCEKSYFKDKLQCKKCREGCLTCSSVESCSECTQGLVLNGDICTSDYMSGGAIVGVTIGLILGLVVLGVAVYFVWRNRIKNHHGLNKSNAVEHGEMMLQVFREE
;
A
#
# COMPACT_ATOMS: atom_id res chain seq x y z
N MET A 1 -55.34 31.16 29.50
CA MET A 1 -55.20 29.82 30.09
C MET A 1 -55.05 28.86 28.92
N PRO A 2 -53.97 28.06 28.83
CA PRO A 2 -53.90 27.09 27.75
C PRO A 2 -55.03 26.09 27.95
N LEU A 3 -55.66 25.69 26.86
CA LEU A 3 -56.81 24.79 26.85
C LEU A 3 -56.27 23.37 27.10
N ASP A 4 -56.00 23.04 28.37
CA ASP A 4 -55.56 21.68 28.73
C ASP A 4 -56.72 20.72 28.43
N CYS A 5 -56.49 19.79 27.52
CA CYS A 5 -57.49 18.81 27.12
C CYS A 5 -57.77 17.88 28.32
N ALA A 6 -58.94 17.99 28.95
CA ALA A 6 -59.26 17.19 30.15
C ALA A 6 -59.50 15.70 29.83
N ALA A 7 -59.85 15.38 28.58
CA ALA A 7 -60.04 14.02 28.10
C ALA A 7 -59.91 13.95 26.58
N CYS A 8 -59.36 12.85 26.07
CA CYS A 8 -59.29 12.60 24.63
C CYS A 8 -60.56 11.92 24.11
N ALA A 9 -60.92 12.20 22.85
CA ALA A 9 -62.00 11.51 22.16
C ALA A 9 -61.69 10.00 22.02
N ALA A 10 -62.74 9.19 21.83
CA ALA A 10 -62.57 7.74 21.64
C ALA A 10 -61.59 7.42 20.51
N GLY A 11 -60.61 6.55 20.79
CA GLY A 11 -59.54 6.21 19.86
C GLY A 11 -58.31 7.12 19.90
N TYR A 12 -58.27 8.13 20.78
CA TYR A 12 -57.08 8.97 21.01
C TYR A 12 -56.49 8.69 22.39
N THR A 13 -55.18 8.88 22.54
CA THR A 13 -54.48 8.78 23.83
C THR A 13 -53.71 10.07 24.11
N PHE A 14 -53.41 10.31 25.38
CA PHE A 14 -52.57 11.44 25.79
C PHE A 14 -51.11 11.20 25.43
N SER A 15 -50.50 12.21 24.81
CA SER A 15 -49.05 12.31 24.61
C SER A 15 -48.62 13.72 24.99
N GLY A 16 -48.25 13.92 26.25
CA GLY A 16 -48.07 15.26 26.82
C GLY A 16 -49.41 16.01 26.95
N PRO A 17 -49.51 17.29 26.55
CA PRO A 17 -50.78 18.05 26.58
C PRO A 17 -51.72 17.70 25.41
N ASP A 18 -51.24 16.95 24.41
CA ASP A 18 -51.95 16.69 23.16
C ASP A 18 -52.65 15.32 23.16
N CYS A 19 -53.81 15.27 22.52
CA CYS A 19 -54.50 14.03 22.19
C CYS A 19 -54.05 13.56 20.80
N VAL A 20 -53.45 12.37 20.72
CA VAL A 20 -52.85 11.86 19.49
C VAL A 20 -53.47 10.54 19.04
N ASN A 21 -53.39 10.28 17.74
CA ASN A 21 -53.87 9.06 17.10
C ASN A 21 -52.90 8.61 16.00
N CYS A 22 -52.61 7.31 15.91
CA CYS A 22 -51.64 6.77 14.97
C CYS A 22 -52.07 6.87 13.50
N LYS A 23 -53.35 7.18 13.22
CA LYS A 23 -53.90 7.34 11.87
C LYS A 23 -54.12 8.80 11.47
N ALA A 24 -54.02 9.75 12.40
CA ALA A 24 -54.36 11.15 12.17
C ALA A 24 -53.60 12.13 13.08
N GLY A 25 -53.36 13.35 12.59
CA GLY A 25 -52.68 14.39 13.37
C GLY A 25 -51.17 14.17 13.49
N SER A 26 -50.58 14.65 14.58
CA SER A 26 -49.12 14.72 14.78
C SER A 26 -48.44 13.37 15.03
N ALA A 27 -49.17 12.36 15.52
CA ALA A 27 -48.64 10.99 15.70
C ALA A 27 -48.98 10.06 14.54
N ARG A 28 -49.43 10.60 13.40
CA ARG A 28 -49.84 9.79 12.25
C ARG A 28 -48.66 8.98 11.70
N VAL A 29 -48.87 7.68 11.57
CA VAL A 29 -48.01 6.72 10.89
C VAL A 29 -48.65 6.38 9.54
N GLU A 30 -47.92 6.62 8.45
CA GLU A 30 -48.36 6.25 7.10
C GLU A 30 -48.65 4.75 7.01
N HIS A 31 -49.70 4.39 6.27
CA HIS A 31 -50.13 2.99 6.08
C HIS A 31 -50.47 2.21 7.36
N CYS A 32 -50.81 2.90 8.45
CA CYS A 32 -51.28 2.26 9.68
C CYS A 32 -52.77 1.90 9.61
N SER A 33 -53.09 0.61 9.69
CA SER A 33 -54.47 0.10 9.64
C SER A 33 -55.13 0.01 11.02
N ALA A 34 -54.36 -0.14 12.10
CA ALA A 34 -54.87 -0.11 13.47
C ALA A 34 -53.80 0.42 14.46
N CYS A 35 -54.24 1.24 15.42
CA CYS A 35 -53.36 1.65 16.52
C CYS A 35 -53.21 0.52 17.53
N ASP A 36 -52.11 0.56 18.27
CA ASP A 36 -51.86 -0.36 19.37
C ASP A 36 -52.94 -0.23 20.45
N ALA A 37 -53.28 -1.37 21.07
CA ALA A 37 -54.37 -1.43 22.05
C ALA A 37 -54.06 -0.67 23.36
N THR A 38 -52.77 -0.50 23.68
CA THR A 38 -52.31 0.19 24.89
C THR A 38 -52.00 1.66 24.66
N SER A 39 -51.64 2.03 23.43
CA SER A 39 -51.35 3.41 23.05
C SER A 39 -51.86 3.73 21.65
N ALA A 40 -52.90 4.56 21.60
CA ALA A 40 -53.42 5.07 20.33
C ALA A 40 -52.40 5.95 19.56
N ALA A 41 -51.27 6.33 20.17
CA ALA A 41 -50.18 7.05 19.51
C ALA A 41 -49.31 6.15 18.62
N VAL A 42 -49.34 4.83 18.86
CA VAL A 42 -48.44 3.86 18.23
C VAL A 42 -49.22 3.02 17.23
N CYS A 43 -48.61 2.72 16.09
CA CYS A 43 -49.19 1.80 15.14
C CYS A 43 -49.03 0.35 15.61
N GLY A 44 -50.15 -0.39 15.72
CA GLY A 44 -50.18 -1.79 16.13
C GLY A 44 -50.38 -2.76 14.95
N ALA A 45 -50.95 -2.29 13.83
CA ALA A 45 -51.08 -3.06 12.61
C ALA A 45 -51.03 -2.17 11.36
N CYS A 46 -50.42 -2.71 10.30
CA CYS A 46 -50.27 -2.01 9.03
C CYS A 46 -51.31 -2.45 7.98
N GLU A 47 -51.47 -1.64 6.93
CA GLU A 47 -52.26 -1.99 5.75
C GLU A 47 -51.73 -3.24 5.05
N ALA A 48 -52.56 -3.83 4.17
CA ALA A 48 -52.12 -4.92 3.31
C ALA A 48 -50.89 -4.48 2.49
N ASN A 49 -49.92 -5.38 2.34
CA ASN A 49 -48.60 -5.14 1.70
C ASN A 49 -47.59 -4.31 2.50
N TYR A 50 -47.86 -4.01 3.78
CA TYR A 50 -46.90 -3.40 4.69
C TYR A 50 -46.57 -4.34 5.85
N THR A 51 -45.35 -4.23 6.39
CA THR A 51 -44.87 -4.95 7.57
C THR A 51 -44.56 -3.92 8.66
N LEU A 52 -45.03 -4.17 9.88
CA LEU A 52 -44.73 -3.34 11.03
C LEU A 52 -43.30 -3.64 11.49
N ILE A 53 -42.41 -2.67 11.34
CA ILE A 53 -41.03 -2.75 11.85
C ILE A 53 -40.83 -1.59 12.83
N GLY A 54 -40.63 -1.94 14.10
CA GLY A 54 -40.68 -0.97 15.17
C GLY A 54 -42.08 -0.35 15.26
N GLN A 55 -42.18 0.93 14.92
CA GLN A 55 -43.43 1.70 14.98
C GLN A 55 -43.86 2.24 13.61
N SER A 56 -43.22 1.75 12.54
CA SER A 56 -43.45 2.23 11.16
C SER A 56 -43.89 1.08 10.27
N CYS A 57 -44.81 1.39 9.36
CA CYS A 57 -45.27 0.46 8.34
C CYS A 57 -44.39 0.58 7.11
N VAL A 58 -43.62 -0.47 6.84
CA VAL A 58 -42.66 -0.53 5.72
C VAL A 58 -43.25 -1.37 4.59
N PRO A 59 -43.19 -0.92 3.31
CA PRO A 59 -43.65 -1.74 2.19
C PRO A 59 -42.97 -3.10 2.16
N LYS A 60 -43.72 -4.18 1.96
CA LYS A 60 -43.17 -5.56 1.86
C LYS A 60 -42.19 -5.74 0.70
N ASP A 61 -42.33 -4.91 -0.33
CA ASP A 61 -41.51 -4.94 -1.54
C ASP A 61 -40.38 -3.88 -1.54
N LEU A 62 -40.06 -3.27 -0.38
CA LEU A 62 -39.07 -2.19 -0.28
C LEU A 62 -37.71 -2.59 -0.90
N CYS A 63 -37.27 -3.84 -0.69
CA CYS A 63 -36.00 -4.34 -1.21
C CYS A 63 -35.88 -4.21 -2.72
N LYS A 64 -36.99 -4.24 -3.48
CA LYS A 64 -36.98 -4.13 -4.95
C LYS A 64 -36.57 -2.73 -5.42
N THR A 65 -36.67 -1.73 -4.54
CA THR A 65 -36.25 -0.35 -4.81
C THR A 65 -34.87 -0.04 -4.24
N SER A 66 -34.46 -0.71 -3.17
CA SER A 66 -33.17 -0.48 -2.51
C SER A 66 -32.06 -1.40 -3.02
N GLU A 67 -32.40 -2.57 -3.55
CA GLU A 67 -31.46 -3.57 -4.07
C GLU A 67 -31.80 -3.87 -5.53
N GLU A 68 -30.88 -3.52 -6.43
CA GLU A 68 -31.04 -3.81 -7.86
C GLU A 68 -31.08 -5.32 -8.09
N ASN A 69 -31.90 -5.78 -9.02
CA ASN A 69 -32.03 -7.20 -9.36
C ASN A 69 -32.57 -8.09 -8.22
N CYS A 70 -33.16 -7.51 -7.18
CA CYS A 70 -33.89 -8.29 -6.18
C CYS A 70 -35.30 -8.65 -6.67
N GLN A 71 -35.66 -9.94 -6.57
CA GLN A 71 -36.96 -10.46 -6.97
C GLN A 71 -37.94 -10.59 -5.81
N THR A 72 -37.48 -11.07 -4.65
CA THR A 72 -38.33 -11.19 -3.45
C THR A 72 -37.61 -10.66 -2.22
N CYS A 73 -38.37 -9.99 -1.35
CA CYS A 73 -37.85 -9.44 -0.09
C CYS A 73 -37.96 -10.43 1.04
N ASP A 74 -37.09 -10.28 2.02
CA ASP A 74 -37.19 -11.00 3.28
C ASP A 74 -38.46 -10.60 4.04
N SER A 75 -39.17 -11.59 4.58
CA SER A 75 -40.47 -11.37 5.23
C SER A 75 -40.35 -10.68 6.59
N SER A 76 -39.20 -10.80 7.25
CA SER A 76 -38.92 -10.19 8.56
C SER A 76 -38.26 -8.82 8.40
N ASN A 77 -37.54 -8.59 7.31
CA ASN A 77 -36.93 -7.31 6.97
C ASN A 77 -37.10 -7.01 5.47
N PRO A 78 -38.18 -6.32 5.08
CA PRO A 78 -38.46 -5.94 3.70
C PRO A 78 -37.40 -5.07 3.04
N SER A 79 -36.40 -4.55 3.77
CA SER A 79 -35.26 -3.83 3.18
C SER A 79 -34.18 -4.76 2.64
N LYS A 80 -34.27 -6.06 2.92
CA LYS A 80 -33.28 -7.07 2.55
C LYS A 80 -33.82 -7.98 1.46
N CYS A 81 -32.96 -8.35 0.53
CA CYS A 81 -33.30 -9.30 -0.52
C CYS A 81 -33.23 -10.75 -0.02
N SER A 82 -34.20 -11.56 -0.46
CA SER A 82 -34.27 -13.01 -0.18
C SER A 82 -34.01 -13.84 -1.44
N THR A 83 -34.46 -13.39 -2.61
CA THR A 83 -34.13 -14.04 -3.89
C THR A 83 -33.82 -13.00 -4.96
N CYS A 84 -32.86 -13.34 -5.84
CA CYS A 84 -32.45 -12.48 -6.94
C CYS A 84 -33.14 -12.85 -8.25
N SER A 85 -33.16 -11.89 -9.18
CA SER A 85 -33.56 -12.09 -10.57
C SER A 85 -32.75 -13.18 -11.25
N ALA A 86 -33.25 -13.65 -12.41
CA ALA A 86 -32.50 -14.55 -13.27
C ALA A 86 -31.10 -13.98 -13.54
N ASP A 87 -30.09 -14.85 -13.46
CA ASP A 87 -28.67 -14.54 -13.65
C ASP A 87 -27.98 -13.74 -12.54
N PHE A 88 -28.62 -13.62 -11.38
CA PHE A 88 -28.02 -13.10 -10.16
C PHE A 88 -28.04 -14.14 -9.04
N VAL A 89 -27.08 -14.04 -8.13
CA VAL A 89 -26.92 -14.90 -6.96
C VAL A 89 -26.93 -14.02 -5.71
N LEU A 90 -27.62 -14.49 -4.67
CA LEU A 90 -27.68 -13.79 -3.39
C LEU A 90 -26.37 -13.99 -2.63
N VAL A 91 -25.63 -12.90 -2.43
CA VAL A 91 -24.36 -12.89 -1.69
C VAL A 91 -24.44 -11.80 -0.63
N HIS A 92 -24.31 -12.17 0.64
CA HIS A 92 -24.41 -11.23 1.78
C HIS A 92 -25.68 -10.34 1.78
N GLN A 93 -26.80 -10.84 1.24
CA GLN A 93 -28.10 -10.15 1.10
C GLN A 93 -28.17 -9.12 -0.05
N GLY A 94 -27.13 -9.05 -0.89
CA GLY A 94 -27.13 -8.32 -2.16
C GLY A 94 -27.20 -9.28 -3.35
N CYS A 95 -27.67 -8.79 -4.48
CA CYS A 95 -27.79 -9.57 -5.71
C CYS A 95 -26.62 -9.30 -6.65
N ILE A 96 -25.73 -10.27 -6.78
CA ILE A 96 -24.52 -10.17 -7.62
C ILE A 96 -24.72 -10.97 -8.90
N SER A 97 -24.37 -10.38 -10.05
CA SER A 97 -24.44 -11.07 -11.34
C SER A 97 -23.61 -12.36 -11.30
N LYS A 98 -24.13 -13.46 -11.84
CA LYS A 98 -23.40 -14.73 -12.03
C LYS A 98 -22.11 -14.59 -12.83
N ASP A 99 -22.00 -13.52 -13.61
CA ASP A 99 -20.86 -13.20 -14.45
C ASP A 99 -19.98 -12.07 -13.86
N ALA A 100 -20.17 -11.70 -12.58
CA ALA A 100 -19.45 -10.60 -11.95
C ALA A 100 -17.92 -10.74 -12.04
N CYS A 101 -17.37 -11.94 -11.90
CA CYS A 101 -15.93 -12.19 -12.02
C CYS A 101 -15.35 -11.79 -13.39
N LYS A 102 -16.17 -11.80 -14.46
CA LYS A 102 -15.73 -11.42 -15.81
C LYS A 102 -15.52 -9.92 -15.95
N THR A 103 -16.14 -9.13 -15.07
CA THR A 103 -15.93 -7.68 -15.03
C THR A 103 -14.59 -7.33 -14.38
N THR A 104 -14.15 -8.13 -13.41
CA THR A 104 -12.87 -7.96 -12.71
C THR A 104 -11.73 -8.65 -13.44
N ASP A 105 -12.01 -9.72 -14.18
CA ASP A 105 -11.04 -10.55 -14.86
C ASP A 105 -11.60 -11.04 -16.21
N THR A 106 -11.16 -10.38 -17.28
CA THR A 106 -11.55 -10.74 -18.66
C THR A 106 -11.03 -12.10 -19.10
N SER A 107 -10.03 -12.65 -18.40
CA SER A 107 -9.48 -13.99 -18.65
C SER A 107 -10.26 -15.08 -17.91
N CYS A 108 -11.27 -14.71 -17.13
CA CYS A 108 -12.18 -15.65 -16.50
C CYS A 108 -13.24 -16.16 -17.49
N LYS A 109 -13.34 -17.48 -17.62
CA LYS A 109 -14.33 -18.16 -18.47
C LYS A 109 -15.65 -18.35 -17.74
N THR A 110 -15.61 -18.84 -16.50
CA THR A 110 -16.78 -19.05 -15.66
C THR A 110 -16.49 -18.62 -14.22
N CYS A 111 -17.44 -17.94 -13.60
CA CYS A 111 -17.34 -17.56 -12.20
C CYS A 111 -17.59 -18.76 -11.28
N SER A 112 -17.08 -18.66 -10.06
CA SER A 112 -17.35 -19.65 -9.02
C SER A 112 -18.84 -19.66 -8.66
N GLY A 113 -19.37 -20.87 -8.43
CA GLY A 113 -20.76 -21.04 -8.03
C GLY A 113 -21.06 -20.50 -6.63
N ASP A 114 -20.05 -20.49 -5.75
CA ASP A 114 -20.20 -20.05 -4.35
C ASP A 114 -20.04 -18.53 -4.21
N ASN A 115 -19.13 -17.94 -4.99
CA ASN A 115 -18.87 -16.51 -5.01
C ASN A 115 -18.71 -16.03 -6.45
N PRO A 116 -19.72 -15.38 -7.05
CA PRO A 116 -19.69 -14.99 -8.46
C PRO A 116 -18.67 -13.88 -8.77
N VAL A 117 -18.02 -13.28 -7.76
CA VAL A 117 -16.91 -12.34 -7.94
C VAL A 117 -15.58 -13.09 -8.19
N GLU A 118 -15.49 -14.34 -7.75
CA GLU A 118 -14.30 -15.17 -7.91
C GLU A 118 -14.34 -15.96 -9.20
N CYS A 119 -13.19 -16.11 -9.85
CA CYS A 119 -13.11 -16.94 -11.03
C CYS A 119 -13.02 -18.43 -10.66
N GLY A 120 -13.92 -19.24 -11.20
CA GLY A 120 -13.92 -20.69 -11.04
C GLY A 120 -13.12 -21.41 -12.14
N GLN A 121 -13.20 -20.92 -13.39
CA GLN A 121 -12.44 -21.47 -14.51
C GLN A 121 -11.92 -20.36 -15.41
N CYS A 122 -10.67 -20.49 -15.83
CA CYS A 122 -10.03 -19.55 -16.74
C CYS A 122 -10.15 -19.97 -18.21
N LEU A 123 -9.89 -19.02 -19.10
CA LEU A 123 -9.61 -19.27 -20.51
C LEU A 123 -8.34 -20.15 -20.67
N ASP A 124 -8.08 -20.60 -21.89
CA ASP A 124 -6.92 -21.45 -22.19
C ASP A 124 -5.60 -20.71 -21.91
N ASN A 125 -4.59 -21.44 -21.44
CA ASN A 125 -3.28 -20.92 -20.97
C ASN A 125 -3.30 -20.08 -19.68
N PHE A 126 -4.48 -19.86 -19.09
CA PHE A 126 -4.61 -19.24 -17.76
C PHE A 126 -4.89 -20.28 -16.68
N VAL A 127 -4.43 -19.98 -15.47
CA VAL A 127 -4.66 -20.79 -14.26
C VAL A 127 -5.22 -19.91 -13.16
N VAL A 128 -6.16 -20.47 -12.39
CA VAL A 128 -6.72 -19.81 -11.20
C VAL A 128 -5.65 -19.78 -10.11
N ILE A 129 -5.21 -18.58 -9.73
CA ILE A 129 -4.30 -18.32 -8.62
C ILE A 129 -4.96 -17.27 -7.74
N ALA A 130 -5.29 -17.61 -6.49
CA ALA A 130 -6.00 -16.70 -5.58
C ALA A 130 -7.29 -16.11 -6.18
N SER A 131 -8.11 -16.97 -6.79
CA SER A 131 -9.42 -16.65 -7.38
C SER A 131 -9.41 -15.71 -8.61
N ILE A 132 -8.23 -15.45 -9.18
CA ILE A 132 -8.05 -14.73 -10.45
C ILE A 132 -7.29 -15.59 -11.46
N CYS A 133 -7.49 -15.33 -12.74
CA CYS A 133 -6.82 -15.98 -13.85
C CYS A 133 -5.50 -15.30 -14.16
N THR A 134 -4.42 -16.04 -13.92
CA THR A 134 -3.06 -15.59 -14.23
C THR A 134 -2.57 -16.29 -15.48
N ASP A 135 -1.98 -15.52 -16.40
CA ASP A 135 -1.28 -16.06 -17.57
C ASP A 135 0.04 -16.69 -17.10
N VAL A 136 0.10 -18.02 -17.18
CA VAL A 136 1.26 -18.81 -16.77
C VAL A 136 2.18 -19.15 -17.94
N SER A 137 1.81 -18.77 -19.17
CA SER A 137 2.60 -18.97 -20.39
C SER A 137 3.60 -17.85 -20.66
N ASN A 138 3.43 -16.69 -20.00
CA ASN A 138 4.35 -15.57 -20.15
C ASN A 138 5.76 -15.91 -19.67
N ASN A 139 6.75 -15.56 -20.51
CA ASN A 139 8.18 -15.84 -20.27
C ASN A 139 8.48 -17.33 -20.04
N CYS A 140 7.59 -18.19 -20.51
CA CYS A 140 7.76 -19.62 -20.51
C CYS A 140 8.32 -20.06 -21.85
N LYS A 141 9.46 -20.74 -21.81
CA LYS A 141 10.08 -21.32 -22.99
C LYS A 141 9.44 -22.65 -23.38
N GLU A 142 9.10 -23.47 -22.38
CA GLU A 142 8.41 -24.76 -22.58
C GLU A 142 7.18 -24.85 -21.67
N PHE A 143 6.00 -24.86 -22.27
CA PHE A 143 4.72 -24.89 -21.57
C PHE A 143 4.02 -26.25 -21.71
N GLU A 144 3.69 -26.89 -20.59
CA GLU A 144 2.96 -28.15 -20.58
C GLU A 144 1.44 -27.88 -20.50
N SER A 145 0.75 -28.07 -21.63
CA SER A 145 -0.68 -27.79 -21.75
C SER A 145 -1.54 -28.68 -20.86
N SER A 146 -1.12 -29.93 -20.63
CA SER A 146 -1.91 -30.92 -19.87
C SER A 146 -1.99 -30.57 -18.38
N SER A 147 -0.91 -30.04 -17.82
CA SER A 147 -0.82 -29.64 -16.41
C SER A 147 -0.91 -28.13 -16.19
N LYS A 148 -1.07 -27.36 -17.29
CA LYS A 148 -1.13 -25.89 -17.31
C LYS A 148 -0.01 -25.24 -16.51
N GLN A 149 1.22 -25.68 -16.73
CA GLN A 149 2.37 -25.14 -16.01
C GLN A 149 3.55 -24.94 -16.95
N CYS A 150 4.39 -23.98 -16.61
CA CYS A 150 5.67 -23.83 -17.26
C CYS A 150 6.68 -24.87 -16.75
N THR A 151 7.37 -25.57 -17.64
CA THR A 151 8.45 -26.51 -17.30
C THR A 151 9.82 -25.88 -17.43
N GLN A 152 10.00 -24.94 -18.36
CA GLN A 152 11.25 -24.20 -18.57
C GLN A 152 10.98 -22.72 -18.84
N CYS A 153 11.66 -21.85 -18.10
CA CYS A 153 11.55 -20.40 -18.26
C CYS A 153 12.53 -19.82 -19.28
N GLU A 154 12.19 -18.68 -19.84
CA GLU A 154 13.09 -17.86 -20.64
C GLU A 154 14.26 -17.33 -19.79
N LYS A 155 15.34 -16.89 -20.45
CA LYS A 155 16.48 -16.26 -19.74
C LYS A 155 16.02 -15.05 -18.94
N SER A 156 16.65 -14.83 -17.79
CA SER A 156 16.29 -13.82 -16.78
C SER A 156 14.98 -14.12 -16.04
N TYR A 157 14.46 -15.34 -16.13
CA TYR A 157 13.31 -15.83 -15.37
C TYR A 157 13.62 -17.19 -14.74
N PHE A 158 12.98 -17.48 -13.60
CA PHE A 158 13.05 -18.75 -12.91
C PHE A 158 11.66 -19.31 -12.65
N LYS A 159 11.55 -20.63 -12.51
CA LYS A 159 10.28 -21.30 -12.24
C LYS A 159 9.89 -21.10 -10.77
N ASP A 160 8.77 -20.41 -10.55
CA ASP A 160 8.11 -20.30 -9.25
C ASP A 160 6.73 -20.97 -9.34
N LYS A 161 6.63 -22.16 -8.75
CA LYS A 161 5.42 -23.00 -8.81
C LYS A 161 5.02 -23.32 -10.26
N LEU A 162 3.97 -22.68 -10.77
CA LEU A 162 3.40 -22.93 -12.09
C LEU A 162 3.88 -21.95 -13.16
N GLN A 163 4.51 -20.84 -12.76
CA GLN A 163 4.83 -19.71 -13.62
C GLN A 163 6.30 -19.33 -13.57
N CYS A 164 6.71 -18.51 -14.54
CA CYS A 164 8.05 -17.93 -14.58
C CYS A 164 8.05 -16.55 -13.92
N LYS A 165 8.87 -16.38 -12.88
CA LYS A 165 9.10 -15.10 -12.23
C LYS A 165 10.42 -14.51 -12.68
N LYS A 166 10.45 -13.19 -12.83
CA LYS A 166 11.66 -12.47 -13.24
C LYS A 166 12.75 -12.61 -12.18
N CYS A 167 13.97 -12.88 -12.62
CA CYS A 167 15.16 -12.77 -11.78
C CYS A 167 15.37 -11.32 -11.34
N ARG A 168 16.23 -11.11 -10.34
CA ARG A 168 16.73 -9.78 -9.99
C ARG A 168 17.40 -9.12 -11.21
N GLU A 169 17.35 -7.79 -11.27
CA GLU A 169 18.00 -7.04 -12.33
C GLU A 169 19.50 -7.39 -12.45
N GLY A 170 19.98 -7.48 -13.70
CA GLY A 170 21.35 -7.88 -14.00
C GLY A 170 21.63 -9.39 -13.91
N CYS A 171 20.66 -10.20 -13.48
CA CYS A 171 20.80 -11.65 -13.41
C CYS A 171 20.18 -12.33 -14.64
N LEU A 172 20.98 -13.17 -15.31
CA LEU A 172 20.60 -13.94 -16.50
C LEU A 172 20.01 -15.31 -16.15
N THR A 173 20.56 -15.98 -15.14
CA THR A 173 20.07 -17.29 -14.65
C THR A 173 19.98 -17.24 -13.13
N CYS A 174 18.84 -17.62 -12.57
CA CYS A 174 18.62 -17.63 -11.13
C CYS A 174 17.74 -18.83 -10.69
N SER A 175 17.86 -19.24 -9.43
CA SER A 175 16.97 -20.25 -8.81
C SER A 175 15.88 -19.61 -7.95
N SER A 176 16.05 -18.34 -7.58
CA SER A 176 15.10 -17.50 -6.87
C SER A 176 15.37 -16.03 -7.21
N VAL A 177 14.52 -15.11 -6.72
CA VAL A 177 14.79 -13.66 -6.85
C VAL A 177 16.11 -13.24 -6.17
N GLU A 178 16.60 -14.00 -5.20
CA GLU A 178 17.77 -13.66 -4.39
C GLU A 178 19.03 -14.41 -4.79
N SER A 179 18.90 -15.53 -5.51
CA SER A 179 20.00 -16.44 -5.82
C SER A 179 20.33 -16.43 -7.32
N CYS A 180 21.27 -15.58 -7.71
CA CYS A 180 21.76 -15.49 -9.08
C CYS A 180 22.93 -16.44 -9.32
N SER A 181 22.92 -17.19 -10.43
CA SER A 181 24.01 -18.08 -10.84
C SER A 181 24.76 -17.58 -12.07
N GLU A 182 24.17 -16.70 -12.87
CA GLU A 182 24.78 -16.16 -14.08
C GLU A 182 24.35 -14.71 -14.28
N CYS A 183 25.31 -13.82 -14.52
CA CYS A 183 25.03 -12.40 -14.72
C CYS A 183 24.86 -12.05 -16.20
N THR A 184 24.10 -11.00 -16.46
CA THR A 184 24.05 -10.41 -17.80
C THR A 184 25.43 -9.86 -18.19
N GLN A 185 25.67 -9.76 -19.51
CA GLN A 185 26.95 -9.34 -20.05
C GLN A 185 27.44 -8.01 -19.43
N GLY A 186 28.69 -7.99 -18.95
CA GLY A 186 29.32 -6.81 -18.35
C GLY A 186 29.18 -6.69 -16.82
N LEU A 187 28.49 -7.62 -16.16
CA LEU A 187 28.42 -7.72 -14.69
C LEU A 187 29.21 -8.93 -14.20
N VAL A 188 29.72 -8.84 -12.97
CA VAL A 188 30.48 -9.89 -12.30
C VAL A 188 29.63 -10.46 -11.17
N LEU A 189 29.59 -11.80 -11.07
CA LEU A 189 28.90 -12.50 -10.01
C LEU A 189 29.73 -12.43 -8.71
N ASN A 190 29.18 -11.78 -7.68
CA ASN A 190 29.76 -11.68 -6.35
C ASN A 190 28.79 -12.30 -5.33
N GLY A 191 29.06 -13.55 -4.97
CA GLY A 191 28.08 -14.38 -4.27
C GLY A 191 26.86 -14.63 -5.15
N ASP A 192 25.67 -14.25 -4.67
CA ASP A 192 24.41 -14.38 -5.40
C ASP A 192 23.97 -13.09 -6.12
N ILE A 193 24.85 -12.07 -6.19
CA ILE A 193 24.51 -10.74 -6.70
C ILE A 193 25.43 -10.37 -7.87
N CYS A 194 24.84 -9.81 -8.92
CA CYS A 194 25.57 -9.26 -10.06
C CYS A 194 25.92 -7.80 -9.81
N THR A 195 27.22 -7.51 -9.73
CA THR A 195 27.73 -6.14 -9.54
C THR A 195 28.55 -5.72 -10.74
N SER A 196 28.45 -4.45 -11.10
CA SER A 196 29.29 -3.87 -12.14
C SER A 196 30.65 -3.49 -11.57
N ASP A 197 31.71 -3.87 -12.29
CA ASP A 197 33.10 -3.70 -11.84
C ASP A 197 33.61 -2.27 -12.11
N TYR A 198 32.80 -1.24 -11.80
CA TYR A 198 33.15 0.15 -12.05
C TYR A 198 34.16 0.73 -11.04
N MET A 199 34.85 -0.09 -10.25
CA MET A 199 36.08 0.36 -9.56
C MET A 199 37.24 0.32 -10.55
N SER A 200 37.20 1.30 -11.45
CA SER A 200 38.29 1.78 -12.29
C SER A 200 39.61 1.81 -11.53
N GLY A 201 40.54 0.93 -11.92
CA GLY A 201 41.96 1.04 -11.56
C GLY A 201 42.59 2.38 -11.97
N GLY A 202 41.89 3.25 -12.70
CA GLY A 202 42.33 4.60 -13.04
C GLY A 202 42.16 5.63 -11.92
N ALA A 203 41.17 5.48 -11.02
CA ALA A 203 40.95 6.45 -9.94
C ALA A 203 42.01 6.33 -8.82
N ILE A 204 42.52 5.13 -8.58
CA ILE A 204 43.55 4.86 -7.56
C ILE A 204 44.92 5.38 -8.03
N VAL A 205 45.24 5.28 -9.32
CA VAL A 205 46.51 5.77 -9.88
C VAL A 205 46.54 7.30 -9.94
N GLY A 206 45.43 7.97 -10.27
CA GLY A 206 45.35 9.43 -10.29
C GLY A 206 45.51 10.07 -8.90
N VAL A 207 44.84 9.51 -7.88
CA VAL A 207 44.89 10.05 -6.51
C VAL A 207 46.26 9.83 -5.86
N THR A 208 46.91 8.68 -6.11
CA THR A 208 48.24 8.40 -5.57
C THR A 208 49.32 9.28 -6.20
N ILE A 209 49.33 9.45 -7.52
CA ILE A 209 50.29 10.32 -8.21
C ILE A 209 50.06 11.80 -7.81
N GLY A 210 48.81 12.23 -7.71
CA GLY A 210 48.46 13.59 -7.28
C GLY A 210 48.95 13.91 -5.85
N LEU A 211 48.79 12.97 -4.91
CA LEU A 211 49.29 13.12 -3.55
C LEU A 211 50.83 13.12 -3.49
N ILE A 212 51.49 12.24 -4.24
CA ILE A 212 52.96 12.16 -4.28
C ILE A 212 53.56 13.46 -4.86
N LEU A 213 53.04 13.95 -5.99
CA LEU A 213 53.49 15.20 -6.58
C LEU A 213 53.19 16.40 -5.68
N GLY A 214 52.02 16.44 -5.03
CA GLY A 214 51.67 17.47 -4.06
C GLY A 214 52.64 17.52 -2.88
N LEU A 215 52.99 16.36 -2.30
CA LEU A 215 53.96 16.27 -1.20
C LEU A 215 55.38 16.68 -1.62
N VAL A 216 55.81 16.33 -2.83
CA VAL A 216 57.12 16.74 -3.37
C VAL A 216 57.17 18.27 -3.55
N VAL A 217 56.12 18.87 -4.13
CA VAL A 217 56.06 20.33 -4.32
C VAL A 217 56.03 21.07 -2.99
N LEU A 218 55.25 20.59 -2.01
CA LEU A 218 55.24 21.15 -0.65
C LEU A 218 56.62 21.02 0.02
N GLY A 219 57.27 19.86 -0.11
CA GLY A 219 58.61 19.63 0.42
C GLY A 219 59.65 20.58 -0.18
N VAL A 220 59.61 20.80 -1.50
CA VAL A 220 60.50 21.74 -2.19
C VAL A 220 60.23 23.19 -1.75
N ALA A 221 58.97 23.59 -1.60
CA ALA A 221 58.62 24.93 -1.13
C ALA A 221 59.13 25.18 0.31
N VAL A 222 58.92 24.22 1.22
CA VAL A 222 59.45 24.28 2.59
C VAL A 222 60.98 24.35 2.60
N TYR A 223 61.64 23.54 1.76
CA TYR A 223 63.09 23.56 1.63
C TYR A 223 63.62 24.92 1.17
N PHE A 224 62.98 25.55 0.17
CA PHE A 224 63.36 26.88 -0.31
C PHE A 224 63.15 27.97 0.74
N VAL A 225 62.04 27.94 1.48
CA VAL A 225 61.78 28.88 2.57
C VAL A 225 62.83 28.72 3.69
N TRP A 226 63.15 27.48 4.07
CA TRP A 226 64.17 27.19 5.07
C TRP A 226 65.56 27.64 4.61
N ARG A 227 65.93 27.36 3.36
CA ARG A 227 67.19 27.79 2.76
C ARG A 227 67.32 29.32 2.71
N ASN A 228 66.23 30.04 2.39
CA ASN A 228 66.23 31.50 2.42
C ASN A 228 66.35 32.05 3.84
N ARG A 229 65.71 31.43 4.84
CA ARG A 229 65.91 31.82 6.24
C ARG A 229 67.36 31.64 6.71
N ILE A 230 68.03 30.56 6.32
CA ILE A 230 69.44 30.33 6.69
C ILE A 230 70.37 31.39 6.07
N LYS A 231 70.13 31.79 4.82
CA LYS A 231 70.91 32.87 4.18
C LYS A 231 70.72 34.22 4.89
N ASN A 232 69.52 34.49 5.39
CA ASN A 232 69.24 35.72 6.16
C ASN A 232 69.92 35.72 7.54
N HIS A 233 70.17 34.55 8.15
CA HIS A 233 70.92 34.46 9.41
C HIS A 233 72.44 34.60 9.25
N HIS A 234 73.00 34.42 8.05
CA HIS A 234 74.42 34.70 7.77
C HIS A 234 74.72 36.17 7.40
N GLY A 235 73.72 37.04 7.40
CA GLY A 235 73.82 38.48 7.06
C GLY A 235 73.86 39.46 8.24
N LEU A 236 73.96 38.98 9.48
CA LEU A 236 74.08 39.81 10.69
C LEU A 236 75.28 39.40 11.54
N ASN A 237 76.49 39.48 10.97
CA ASN A 237 77.66 39.76 11.80
C ASN A 237 78.76 40.46 10.98
N LYS A 238 78.54 41.74 10.70
CA LYS A 238 79.63 42.65 10.37
C LYS A 238 79.30 44.09 10.79
N SER A 239 79.96 44.51 11.87
CA SER A 239 80.36 45.88 12.22
C SER A 239 79.32 46.82 12.87
N ASN A 240 79.28 46.82 14.21
CA ASN A 240 79.34 48.05 15.01
C ASN A 240 80.64 47.91 15.83
N ALA A 241 81.69 48.70 15.55
CA ALA A 241 82.00 49.97 16.22
C ALA A 241 82.25 49.75 17.73
N VAL A 242 83.49 49.44 18.14
CA VAL A 242 84.60 50.36 18.52
C VAL A 242 84.45 50.93 19.93
N GLU A 243 85.33 50.42 20.79
CA GLU A 243 86.02 50.99 21.96
C GLU A 243 85.27 51.82 23.02
N HIS A 244 85.26 51.29 24.24
CA HIS A 244 85.68 52.03 25.42
C HIS A 244 86.72 51.20 26.19
N GLY A 245 87.88 51.81 26.42
CA GLY A 245 89.04 51.25 27.08
C GLY A 245 88.91 51.08 28.59
N GLU A 246 89.81 50.22 29.07
CA GLU A 246 90.08 49.70 30.40
C GLU A 246 90.01 50.66 31.60
N MET A 247 89.59 50.13 32.76
CA MET A 247 90.49 50.06 33.93
C MET A 247 89.98 49.12 35.05
N MET A 248 90.89 48.23 35.46
CA MET A 248 91.16 47.72 36.82
C MET A 248 90.14 46.79 37.51
N LEU A 249 90.49 45.51 37.73
CA LEU A 249 91.36 44.94 38.78
C LEU A 249 90.62 44.71 40.10
N GLN A 250 90.49 43.43 40.47
CA GLN A 250 90.85 42.81 41.76
C GLN A 250 90.21 41.41 41.79
N VAL A 251 90.99 40.33 41.70
CA VAL A 251 91.69 39.71 42.85
C VAL A 251 90.73 39.58 44.03
N PHE A 252 90.24 38.38 44.30
CA PHE A 252 90.56 37.66 45.53
C PHE A 252 89.96 36.25 45.46
N ARG A 253 90.86 35.29 45.66
CA ARG A 253 90.58 33.93 46.08
C ARG A 253 90.38 33.95 47.61
N GLU A 254 89.69 32.93 48.11
CA GLU A 254 89.44 32.53 49.50
C GLU A 254 88.15 33.17 50.05
N GLU A 255 87.13 32.41 50.44
CA GLU A 255 87.07 31.05 51.02
C GLU A 255 85.99 30.16 50.38
#